data_AF-A0A9Q1J5Q3-F1
#
_entry.id   AF-A0A9Q1J5Q3-F1
#
_cell.length_a   1.000
_cell.length_b   1.000
_cell.length_c   1.000
_cell.angle_alpha   90.00
_cell.angle_beta   90.00
_cell.angle_gamma   90.00
#
_symmetry.space_group_name_H-M   'P 1'
#
loop_
_entity.id
_entity.type
_entity.pdbx_description
1 polymer ?
#
loop_
_entity_poly.entity_id
_entity_poly.type
_entity_poly.pdbx_seq_one_letter_code
_entity_poly.pdbx_strand_id
1 'polypeptide(L)'
;MCFRYASYQKRGSQKSEALLFTAAWTLPTPTLFPLSISDNKIIISGPIPTHRRRIERWSRLFALHTLSKDYCAATGIPYLNNFDLFWARPILLKLDGLHPNRRGSQMLSENIDSGLSE
;
A
#
# COMPACT_ATOMS: atom_id res chain seq x y z
N MET A 1 14.56 -16.65 -7.97
CA MET A 1 14.16 -17.07 -6.60
C MET A 1 14.01 -15.84 -5.72
N CYS A 2 13.15 -15.91 -4.68
CA CYS A 2 12.68 -14.85 -3.74
C CYS A 2 11.54 -13.95 -4.26
N PHE A 3 10.38 -13.79 -3.59
CA PHE A 3 9.75 -14.44 -2.44
C PHE A 3 8.26 -14.59 -2.75
N ARG A 4 7.65 -15.75 -2.43
CA ARG A 4 6.20 -15.95 -2.57
C ARG A 4 5.47 -15.10 -1.52
N TYR A 5 4.64 -14.17 -1.98
CA TYR A 5 3.61 -13.55 -1.16
C TYR A 5 2.48 -14.59 -1.01
N ALA A 6 2.27 -15.10 0.20
CA ALA A 6 1.19 -16.04 0.46
C ALA A 6 -0.13 -15.26 0.61
N SER A 7 -0.90 -15.15 -0.47
CA SER A 7 -2.30 -14.72 -0.41
C SER A 7 -3.14 -15.82 0.23
N TYR A 8 -3.73 -15.54 1.40
CA TYR A 8 -4.64 -16.45 2.07
C TYR A 8 -5.98 -16.52 1.32
N GLN A 9 -6.24 -17.62 0.60
CA GLN A 9 -7.51 -17.89 -0.06
C GLN A 9 -8.30 -18.91 0.78
N LYS A 10 -9.38 -18.48 1.46
CA LYS A 10 -10.23 -19.39 2.23
C LYS A 10 -11.34 -19.95 1.32
N ARG A 11 -11.22 -21.22 0.93
CA ARG A 11 -12.27 -21.99 0.24
C ARG A 11 -12.91 -22.97 1.25
N GLY A 12 -14.21 -22.78 1.50
CA GLY A 12 -15.20 -23.83 1.77
C GLY A 12 -15.03 -24.82 2.94
N SER A 13 -15.81 -24.57 4.00
CA SER A 13 -16.71 -25.49 4.73
C SER A 13 -16.20 -26.64 5.64
N GLN A 14 -16.37 -26.39 6.96
CA GLN A 14 -16.81 -27.24 8.09
C GLN A 14 -16.23 -28.66 8.32
N LYS A 15 -15.65 -28.89 9.52
CA LYS A 15 -16.34 -29.48 10.70
C LYS A 15 -15.43 -29.46 11.95
N SER A 16 -16.07 -29.42 13.10
CA SER A 16 -15.60 -29.25 14.49
C SER A 16 -14.55 -30.25 14.97
N GLU A 17 -13.55 -29.81 15.73
CA GLU A 17 -13.53 -30.04 17.20
C GLU A 17 -12.34 -29.32 17.87
N ALA A 18 -12.71 -28.70 18.99
CA ALA A 18 -11.98 -28.30 20.18
C ALA A 18 -10.46 -28.01 20.11
N LEU A 19 -10.17 -26.72 20.34
CA LEU A 19 -9.25 -26.25 21.38
C LEU A 19 -7.82 -26.78 21.32
N LEU A 20 -6.91 -25.96 20.81
CA LEU A 20 -5.60 -25.67 21.41
C LEU A 20 -4.85 -24.72 20.46
N PHE A 21 -5.16 -23.43 20.47
CA PHE A 21 -4.20 -22.35 20.13
C PHE A 21 -4.76 -21.01 20.64
N THR A 22 -5.07 -20.97 21.93
CA THR A 22 -5.22 -19.70 22.65
C THR A 22 -3.82 -19.25 23.05
N ALA A 23 -3.19 -18.43 22.21
CA ALA A 23 -2.05 -17.62 22.61
C ALA A 23 -1.95 -16.36 21.73
N ALA A 24 -2.48 -15.26 22.28
CA ALA A 24 -2.03 -13.88 22.06
C ALA A 24 -1.98 -13.34 20.61
N TRP A 25 -3.13 -13.35 19.93
CA TRP A 25 -3.48 -12.26 19.00
C TRP A 25 -4.86 -11.72 19.35
N THR A 26 -5.07 -11.31 20.60
CA THR A 26 -5.88 -10.09 20.80
C THR A 26 -5.05 -8.95 20.23
N LEU A 27 -4.99 -8.87 18.89
CA LEU A 27 -4.76 -7.59 18.26
C LEU A 27 -5.79 -6.68 18.94
N PRO A 28 -5.40 -5.51 19.47
CA PRO A 28 -6.42 -4.51 19.72
C PRO A 28 -7.17 -4.46 18.40
N THR A 29 -8.48 -4.71 18.46
CA THR A 29 -9.40 -4.18 17.46
C THR A 29 -8.83 -2.81 17.12
N PRO A 30 -8.66 -2.42 15.85
CA PRO A 30 -8.53 -1.01 15.57
C PRO A 30 -9.85 -0.43 16.07
N THR A 31 -9.89 -0.12 17.37
CA THR A 31 -10.70 0.90 17.93
C THR A 31 -10.34 2.04 17.00
N LEU A 32 -11.32 2.39 16.18
CA LEU A 32 -11.38 3.67 15.56
C LEU A 32 -11.16 4.64 16.72
N PHE A 33 -9.89 4.95 17.02
CA PHE A 33 -9.55 6.24 17.54
C PHE A 33 -10.32 7.14 16.60
N PRO A 34 -11.32 7.90 17.09
CA PRO A 34 -11.91 8.91 16.25
C PRO A 34 -10.72 9.76 15.85
N LEU A 35 -10.27 9.59 14.60
CA LEU A 35 -9.40 10.55 13.95
C LEU A 35 -10.16 11.83 14.18
N SER A 36 -9.62 12.66 15.09
CA SER A 36 -10.21 13.92 15.53
C SER A 36 -10.90 14.53 14.32
N ILE A 37 -12.22 14.71 14.41
CA ILE A 37 -13.07 15.18 13.31
C ILE A 37 -12.69 16.63 13.04
N SER A 38 -11.55 16.82 12.42
CA SER A 38 -11.42 17.81 11.38
C SER A 38 -12.13 17.22 10.17
N ASP A 39 -12.97 18.00 9.49
CA ASP A 39 -13.62 17.67 8.21
C ASP A 39 -12.59 17.54 7.06
N ASN A 40 -11.39 17.06 7.38
CA ASN A 40 -10.28 16.89 6.47
C ASN A 40 -10.43 15.53 5.81
N LYS A 41 -10.63 15.54 4.50
CA LYS A 41 -10.54 14.35 3.66
C LYS A 41 -9.11 13.79 3.73
N ILE A 42 -8.97 12.56 4.22
CA ILE A 42 -7.69 11.86 4.28
C ILE A 42 -7.56 10.98 3.05
N ILE A 43 -6.44 11.11 2.34
CA ILE A 43 -6.07 10.24 1.21
C ILE A 43 -4.68 9.71 1.47
N ILE A 44 -4.48 8.41 1.23
CA ILE A 44 -3.17 7.78 1.39
C ILE A 44 -2.54 7.59 0.01
N SER A 45 -1.36 8.18 -0.19
CA SER A 45 -0.59 8.02 -1.43
C SER A 45 0.39 6.86 -1.31
N GLY A 46 0.41 5.97 -2.31
CA GLY A 46 1.36 4.87 -2.38
C GLY A 46 2.81 5.31 -2.57
N PRO A 47 3.79 4.48 -2.16
CA PRO A 47 5.20 4.80 -2.32
C PRO A 47 5.64 4.77 -3.79
N ILE A 48 6.60 5.63 -4.15
CA ILE A 48 7.19 5.64 -5.50
C ILE A 48 8.21 4.47 -5.59
N PRO A 49 8.14 3.62 -6.63
CA PRO A 49 9.07 2.52 -6.82
C PRO A 49 10.46 3.06 -7.18
N THR A 50 11.49 2.44 -6.64
CA THR A 50 12.88 2.74 -7.04
C THR A 50 13.28 1.96 -8.28
N HIS A 51 13.92 2.61 -9.23
CA HIS A 51 14.47 1.98 -10.42
C HIS A 51 15.96 1.66 -10.25
N ARG A 52 16.42 0.48 -10.71
CA ARG A 52 17.83 0.01 -10.66
C ARG A 52 18.47 -0.12 -9.27
N ARG A 53 17.69 -0.12 -8.19
CA ARG A 53 18.20 -0.36 -6.83
C ARG A 53 18.03 -1.82 -6.42
N ARG A 54 18.77 -2.23 -5.38
CA ARG A 54 18.80 -3.62 -4.86
C ARG A 54 17.41 -4.22 -4.75
N ILE A 55 17.28 -5.48 -5.17
CA ILE A 55 16.03 -6.26 -5.19
C ILE A 55 15.35 -6.25 -3.80
N GLU A 56 16.12 -6.30 -2.72
CA GLU A 56 15.60 -6.25 -1.34
C GLU A 56 14.80 -4.97 -1.04
N ARG A 57 15.29 -3.81 -1.48
CA ARG A 57 14.59 -2.54 -1.27
C ARG A 57 13.30 -2.51 -2.07
N TRP A 58 13.31 -3.07 -3.29
CA TRP A 58 12.11 -3.21 -4.08
C TRP A 58 11.08 -4.13 -3.40
N SER A 59 11.49 -5.30 -2.90
CA SER A 59 10.60 -6.23 -2.20
C SER A 59 9.95 -5.59 -0.97
N ARG A 60 10.71 -4.79 -0.20
CA ARG A 60 10.19 -4.05 0.96
C ARG A 60 9.20 -2.96 0.55
N LEU A 61 9.50 -2.20 -0.51
CA LEU A 61 8.61 -1.18 -1.06
C LEU A 61 7.31 -1.79 -1.60
N PHE A 62 7.42 -2.92 -2.30
CA PHE A 62 6.27 -3.65 -2.83
C PHE A 62 5.39 -4.21 -1.70
N ALA A 63 6.00 -4.82 -0.68
CA ALA A 63 5.25 -5.28 0.49
C ALA A 63 4.53 -4.12 1.21
N LEU A 64 5.18 -2.97 1.38
CA LEU A 64 4.55 -1.78 1.94
C LEU A 64 3.38 -1.29 1.08
N HIS A 65 3.56 -1.21 -0.24
CA HIS A 65 2.49 -0.81 -1.17
C HIS A 65 1.25 -1.71 -1.02
N THR A 66 1.43 -3.03 -1.02
CA THR A 66 0.35 -4.00 -0.86
C THR A 66 -0.35 -3.86 0.50
N LEU A 67 0.43 -3.76 1.58
CA LEU A 67 -0.13 -3.60 2.94
C LEU A 67 -0.92 -2.29 3.08
N SER A 68 -0.42 -1.18 2.54
CA SER A 68 -1.14 0.09 2.56
C SER A 68 -2.44 0.00 1.76
N LYS A 69 -2.41 -0.65 0.58
CA LYS A 69 -3.60 -0.85 -0.24
C LYS A 69 -4.66 -1.69 0.48
N ASP A 70 -4.25 -2.79 1.10
CA ASP A 70 -5.13 -3.68 1.87
C ASP A 70 -5.72 -2.94 3.09
N TYR A 71 -4.91 -2.15 3.80
CA TYR A 71 -5.36 -1.33 4.92
C TYR A 71 -6.39 -0.28 4.49
N CYS A 72 -6.13 0.41 3.37
CA CYS A 72 -7.06 1.40 2.83
C CYS A 72 -8.38 0.76 2.41
N ALA A 73 -8.33 -0.42 1.76
CA ALA A 73 -9.52 -1.18 1.41
C ALA A 73 -10.32 -1.62 2.64
N ALA A 74 -9.66 -1.99 3.74
CA ALA A 74 -10.31 -2.39 4.99
C ALA A 74 -10.90 -1.20 5.78
N THR A 75 -10.32 -0.01 5.65
CA THR A 75 -10.73 1.19 6.39
C THR A 75 -11.64 2.13 5.58
N GLY A 76 -11.79 1.90 4.27
CA GLY A 76 -12.55 2.78 3.38
C GLY A 76 -11.83 4.09 3.03
N ILE A 77 -10.55 4.22 3.37
CA ILE A 77 -9.75 5.41 3.02
C ILE A 77 -9.34 5.32 1.54
N PRO A 78 -9.51 6.39 0.74
CA PRO A 78 -9.03 6.41 -0.64
C PRO A 78 -7.52 6.21 -0.73
N TYR A 79 -7.10 5.29 -1.62
CA TYR A 79 -5.69 4.98 -1.86
C TYR A 79 -5.26 5.38 -3.26
N LEU A 80 -4.31 6.30 -3.35
CA LEU A 80 -3.70 6.71 -4.61
C LEU A 80 -2.58 5.78 -5.00
N ASN A 81 -2.79 5.03 -6.08
CA ASN A 81 -1.82 4.06 -6.58
C ASN A 81 -0.72 4.70 -7.42
N ASN A 82 0.18 5.44 -6.76
CA ASN A 82 1.40 5.96 -7.39
C ASN A 82 2.40 4.87 -7.74
N PHE A 83 2.32 3.70 -7.10
CA PHE A 83 3.28 2.63 -7.33
C PHE A 83 3.20 2.14 -8.78
N ASP A 84 2.00 1.81 -9.25
CA ASP A 84 1.78 1.36 -10.63
C ASP A 84 2.00 2.47 -11.65
N LEU A 85 1.73 3.73 -11.29
CA LEU A 85 1.94 4.88 -12.18
C LEU A 85 3.41 5.05 -12.57
N PHE A 86 4.32 4.83 -11.63
CA PHE A 86 5.77 4.91 -11.84
C PHE A 86 6.40 3.56 -12.20
N TRP A 87 5.66 2.46 -12.03
CA TRP A 87 6.14 1.13 -12.37
C TRP A 87 6.48 1.02 -13.86
N ALA A 88 7.61 0.38 -14.15
CA ALA A 88 8.14 0.21 -15.51
C ALA A 88 8.39 1.52 -16.31
N ARG A 89 8.34 2.70 -15.68
CA ARG A 89 8.55 4.01 -16.33
C ARG A 89 9.78 4.75 -15.78
N PRO A 90 11.00 4.28 -16.05
CA PRO A 90 12.22 4.92 -15.55
C PRO A 90 12.41 6.36 -16.06
N ILE A 91 11.80 6.70 -17.19
CA ILE A 91 11.81 8.04 -17.78
C ILE A 91 11.12 9.10 -16.90
N LEU A 92 10.37 8.70 -15.86
CA LEU A 92 9.74 9.62 -14.90
C LEU A 92 10.63 9.91 -13.68
N LEU A 93 11.75 9.20 -13.55
CA LEU A 93 12.71 9.38 -12.47
C LEU A 93 13.95 10.12 -12.95
N LYS A 94 14.71 10.67 -12.01
CA LYS A 94 16.06 11.17 -12.25
C LYS A 94 17.03 10.01 -12.44
N LEU A 95 18.25 10.33 -12.86
CA LEU A 95 19.35 9.36 -13.02
C LEU A 95 19.66 8.56 -11.75
N ASP A 96 19.29 9.09 -10.57
CA ASP A 96 19.44 8.39 -9.29
C ASP A 96 18.47 7.23 -9.06
N GLY A 97 17.44 7.09 -9.92
CA GLY A 97 16.41 6.06 -9.85
C GLY A 97 15.53 6.13 -8.60
N LEU A 98 15.50 7.27 -7.91
CA LEU A 98 14.73 7.48 -6.68
C LEU A 98 13.80 8.69 -6.78
N HIS A 99 14.33 9.83 -7.21
CA HIS A 99 13.55 11.06 -7.22
C HIS A 99 12.80 11.20 -8.54
N PRO A 100 11.53 11.62 -8.53
CA PRO A 100 10.85 12.00 -9.75
C PRO A 100 11.59 13.16 -10.44
N ASN A 101 11.64 13.12 -11.76
CA ASN A 101 12.08 14.27 -12.55
C ASN A 101 10.90 15.24 -12.76
N ARG A 102 11.11 16.35 -13.46
CA ARG A 102 10.06 17.37 -13.65
C ARG A 102 8.75 16.79 -14.19
N ARG A 103 8.83 15.88 -15.17
CA ARG A 103 7.64 15.22 -15.76
C ARG A 103 7.00 14.23 -14.78
N GLY A 104 7.81 13.47 -14.05
CA GLY A 104 7.31 12.58 -12.99
C GLY A 104 6.63 13.34 -11.86
N SER A 105 7.19 14.47 -11.42
CA SER A 105 6.59 15.34 -10.41
C SER A 105 5.26 15.92 -10.89
N GLN A 106 5.18 16.34 -12.15
CA GLN A 106 3.92 16.82 -12.73
C GLN A 106 2.85 15.72 -12.72
N MET A 107 3.17 14.51 -13.21
CA MET A 107 2.23 13.38 -13.17
C MET A 107 1.81 13.00 -11.75
N LEU A 108 2.74 13.08 -10.79
CA LEU A 108 2.43 12.81 -9.39
C LEU A 108 1.44 13.84 -8.83
N SER A 109 1.67 15.13 -9.11
CA SER A 109 0.75 16.20 -8.71
C SER A 109 -0.63 16.01 -9.34
N GLU A 110 -0.70 15.77 -10.65
CA GLU A 110 -1.97 15.52 -11.36
C GLU A 110 -2.75 14.33 -10.75
N ASN A 111 -2.06 13.27 -10.36
CA ASN A 111 -2.70 12.11 -9.72
C ASN A 111 -3.22 12.43 -8.31
N ILE A 112 -2.48 13.25 -7.55
CA ILE A 112 -2.91 13.72 -6.22
C ILE A 112 -4.13 14.64 -6.35
N ASP A 113 -4.08 15.58 -7.27
CA ASP A 113 -5.18 16.51 -7.53
C ASP A 113 -6.45 15.76 -7.96
N SER A 114 -6.29 14.75 -8.82
CA SER A 114 -7.39 13.87 -9.23
C SER A 114 -8.02 13.16 -8.03
N GLY A 115 -7.23 12.58 -7.13
CA GLY A 115 -7.76 11.94 -5.92
C GLY A 115 -8.41 12.89 -4.94
N LEU A 116 -7.94 14.15 -4.87
CA LEU A 116 -8.57 15.17 -4.05
C LEU A 116 -9.94 15.58 -4.59
N SER A 117 -10.14 15.54 -5.91
CA SER A 117 -11.41 15.90 -6.56
C SER A 117 -12.52 14.83 -6.52
N GLU A 118 -12.19 13.56 -6.25
CA GLU A 118 -13.14 12.43 -6.17
C GLU A 118 -13.96 12.38 -4.88
#